data_AF-A0A9W3DDX9-F1
#
_entry.id   AF-A0A9W3DDX9-F1
#
_cell.length_a   1.000
_cell.length_b   1.000
_cell.length_c   1.000
_cell.angle_alpha   90.00
_cell.angle_beta   90.00
_cell.angle_gamma   90.00
#
_symmetry.space_group_name_H-M   'P 1'
#
loop_
_entity.id
_entity.type
_entity.pdbx_description
1 polymer ?
#
loop_
_entity_poly.entity_id
_entity_poly.type
_entity_poly.pdbx_seq_one_letter_code
_entity_poly.pdbx_strand_id
1 'polypeptide(L)'
;MQSEASMNVMVAAYEGELRRTVIQLSAAEKLARARDAAIDRVRGELKEAQDKALEEKEILPGQFEKLEAMLKSSQSTRKKLREENAALKERMASLEEERTAEGKRLRDSRIREVTQERIRVLSAMITKANVRFNNIRDRESRRGEFDIVRNLHGQAMGTKNCLEMILNSGAQLTQEHVDMFAEQERQYSDAVSRLRVEPIPETDLSLSPLILPSQYVDEDALASLDLFGSNMSAINAETVACLQRSDHGADLLVVTTDGTDQSGKVPPLLEESALPETNLEDDPALVISDGSSSEEEGEIGDSPSPLLVNQGEELGETTKVTEAAACAESSKAKDATALGARPEDREG
;
A
#
# COMPACT_ATOMS: atom_id res chain seq x y z
N MET A 1 128.31 68.27 15.82
CA MET A 1 127.45 67.69 14.76
C MET A 1 126.20 67.06 15.38
N GLN A 2 125.24 67.86 15.86
CA GLN A 2 123.98 67.36 16.46
C GLN A 2 122.71 68.03 15.89
N SER A 3 122.83 69.22 15.28
CA SER A 3 121.67 69.98 14.76
C SER A 3 121.13 69.43 13.42
N GLU A 4 122.00 69.16 12.45
CA GLU A 4 121.60 68.67 11.11
C GLU A 4 120.97 67.27 11.15
N ALA A 5 121.50 66.38 12.00
CA ALA A 5 120.91 65.05 12.22
C ALA A 5 119.48 65.15 12.79
N SER A 6 119.22 66.08 13.72
CA SER A 6 117.89 66.31 14.27
C SER A 6 116.91 66.89 13.24
N MET A 7 117.38 67.75 12.34
CA MET A 7 116.56 68.32 11.27
C MET A 7 116.13 67.23 10.27
N ASN A 8 117.06 66.36 9.86
CA ASN A 8 116.77 65.24 8.94
C ASN A 8 115.78 64.24 9.55
N VAL A 9 115.83 63.98 10.86
CA VAL A 9 114.85 63.12 11.54
C VAL A 9 113.44 63.71 11.50
N MET A 10 113.29 65.03 11.71
CA MET A 10 111.97 65.68 11.58
C MET A 10 111.43 65.65 10.15
N VAL A 11 112.28 65.94 9.16
CA VAL A 11 111.88 65.90 7.73
C VAL A 11 111.44 64.47 7.34
N ALA A 12 112.20 63.44 7.74
CA ALA A 12 111.82 62.05 7.49
C ALA A 12 110.51 61.65 8.19
N ALA A 13 110.24 62.16 9.39
CA ALA A 13 108.97 61.96 10.09
C ALA A 13 107.79 62.58 9.32
N TYR A 14 107.92 63.84 8.88
CA TYR A 14 106.92 64.54 8.06
C TYR A 14 106.69 63.87 6.70
N GLU A 15 107.74 63.43 6.00
CA GLU A 15 107.60 62.68 4.75
C GLU A 15 106.89 61.34 4.97
N GLY A 16 107.21 60.65 6.07
CA GLY A 16 106.53 59.42 6.46
C GLY A 16 105.05 59.63 6.80
N GLU A 17 104.73 60.76 7.44
CA GLU A 17 103.35 61.20 7.72
C GLU A 17 102.58 61.49 6.43
N LEU A 18 103.17 62.28 5.53
CA LEU A 18 102.58 62.67 4.25
C LEU A 18 102.33 61.45 3.34
N ARG A 19 103.27 60.50 3.28
CA ARG A 19 103.06 59.24 2.54
C ARG A 19 101.94 58.41 3.17
N ARG A 20 101.85 58.35 4.51
CA ARG A 20 100.76 57.67 5.22
C ARG A 20 99.40 58.32 4.92
N THR A 21 99.28 59.65 4.97
CA THR A 21 98.02 60.34 4.68
C THR A 21 97.60 60.24 3.21
N VAL A 22 98.54 60.30 2.25
CA VAL A 22 98.24 60.07 0.82
C VAL A 22 97.72 58.65 0.57
N ILE A 23 98.32 57.64 1.19
CA ILE A 23 97.82 56.25 1.09
C ILE A 23 96.42 56.14 1.71
N GLN A 24 96.22 56.67 2.92
CA GLN A 24 94.92 56.67 3.60
C GLN A 24 93.83 57.42 2.79
N LEU A 25 94.15 58.57 2.20
CA LEU A 25 93.26 59.32 1.33
C LEU A 25 92.89 58.50 0.10
N SER A 26 93.86 57.88 -0.58
CA SER A 26 93.59 57.02 -1.75
C SER A 26 92.73 55.80 -1.42
N ALA A 27 92.84 55.26 -0.19
CA ALA A 27 92.00 54.17 0.30
C ALA A 27 90.58 54.67 0.64
N ALA A 28 90.45 55.84 1.28
CA ALA A 28 89.19 56.48 1.59
C ALA A 28 88.41 56.89 0.31
N GLU A 29 89.09 57.42 -0.71
CA GLU A 29 88.50 57.74 -2.01
C GLU A 29 87.97 56.49 -2.73
N LYS A 30 88.74 55.38 -2.72
CA LYS A 30 88.28 54.10 -3.28
C LYS A 30 87.07 53.58 -2.52
N LEU A 31 87.06 53.68 -1.20
CA LEU A 31 85.92 53.30 -0.36
C LEU A 31 84.69 54.19 -0.60
N ALA A 32 84.89 55.50 -0.78
CA ALA A 32 83.82 56.43 -1.12
C ALA A 32 83.17 56.07 -2.46
N ARG A 33 83.98 55.94 -3.54
CA ARG A 33 83.48 55.53 -4.86
C ARG A 33 82.77 54.17 -4.83
N ALA A 34 83.25 53.21 -4.04
CA ALA A 34 82.61 51.91 -3.86
C ALA A 34 81.26 52.01 -3.11
N ARG A 35 81.16 52.92 -2.13
CA ARG A 35 79.89 53.23 -1.43
C ARG A 35 78.91 53.95 -2.34
N ASP A 36 79.35 54.95 -3.10
CA ASP A 36 78.50 55.68 -4.05
C ASP A 36 77.93 54.72 -5.11
N ALA A 37 78.79 53.88 -5.71
CA ALA A 37 78.37 52.84 -6.65
C ALA A 37 77.49 51.73 -6.04
N ALA A 38 77.46 51.58 -4.71
CA ALA A 38 76.52 50.70 -4.02
C ALA A 38 75.19 51.41 -3.74
N ILE A 39 75.24 52.67 -3.33
CA ILE A 39 74.08 53.55 -3.12
C ILE A 39 73.29 53.69 -4.43
N ASP A 40 73.94 53.90 -5.56
CA ASP A 40 73.26 54.08 -6.85
C ASP A 40 72.63 52.78 -7.38
N ARG A 41 73.23 51.61 -7.09
CA ARG A 41 72.59 50.30 -7.36
C ARG A 41 71.33 50.11 -6.52
N VAL A 42 71.43 50.30 -5.20
CA VAL A 42 70.27 50.19 -4.29
C VAL A 42 69.18 51.22 -4.65
N ARG A 43 69.54 52.42 -5.12
CA ARG A 43 68.58 53.41 -5.64
C ARG A 43 67.92 52.98 -6.95
N GLY A 44 68.63 52.27 -7.83
CA GLY A 44 68.06 51.69 -9.05
C GLY A 44 67.06 50.59 -8.72
N GLU A 45 67.48 49.61 -7.92
CA GLU A 45 66.64 48.50 -7.44
C GLU A 45 65.39 48.99 -6.70
N LEU A 46 65.53 50.01 -5.84
CA LEU A 46 64.40 50.62 -5.13
C LEU A 46 63.40 51.30 -6.06
N LYS A 47 63.87 51.96 -7.12
CA LYS A 47 62.98 52.57 -8.14
C LYS A 47 62.25 51.51 -8.93
N GLU A 48 62.93 50.48 -9.43
CA GLU A 48 62.27 49.39 -10.16
C GLU A 48 61.24 48.65 -9.29
N ALA A 49 61.54 48.44 -8.00
CA ALA A 49 60.60 47.85 -7.06
C ALA A 49 59.41 48.79 -6.77
N GLN A 50 59.64 50.09 -6.68
CA GLN A 50 58.60 51.10 -6.50
C GLN A 50 57.68 51.18 -7.73
N ASP A 51 58.23 51.22 -8.94
CA ASP A 51 57.46 51.31 -10.18
C ASP A 51 56.60 50.07 -10.40
N LYS A 52 57.15 48.86 -10.19
CA LYS A 52 56.38 47.59 -10.20
C LYS A 52 55.27 47.57 -9.15
N ALA A 53 55.56 48.04 -7.93
CA ALA A 53 54.56 48.14 -6.87
C ALA A 53 53.45 49.18 -7.17
N LEU A 54 53.73 50.20 -7.99
CA LEU A 54 52.72 51.13 -8.49
C LEU A 54 51.85 50.50 -9.58
N GLU A 55 52.46 49.82 -10.56
CA GLU A 55 51.73 49.08 -11.61
C GLU A 55 50.80 48.01 -11.01
N GLU A 56 51.30 47.20 -10.08
CA GLU A 56 50.48 46.21 -9.36
C GLU A 56 49.34 46.88 -8.57
N LYS A 57 49.62 47.99 -7.90
CA LYS A 57 48.61 48.76 -7.14
C LYS A 57 47.52 49.37 -8.04
N GLU A 58 47.81 49.69 -9.30
CA GLU A 58 46.81 50.15 -10.26
C GLU A 58 45.96 49.00 -10.83
N ILE A 59 46.53 47.81 -11.00
CA ILE A 59 45.85 46.64 -11.58
C ILE A 59 44.98 45.90 -10.56
N LEU A 60 45.46 45.73 -9.32
CA LEU A 60 44.78 44.95 -8.27
C LEU A 60 43.33 45.40 -7.98
N PRO A 61 42.99 46.70 -7.89
CA PRO A 61 41.63 47.17 -7.62
C PRO A 61 40.62 46.67 -8.66
N GLY A 62 40.93 46.76 -9.96
CA GLY A 62 40.03 46.30 -11.03
C GLY A 62 39.84 44.77 -11.03
N GLN A 63 40.87 44.01 -10.61
CA GLN A 63 40.72 42.57 -10.40
C GLN A 63 39.83 42.26 -9.19
N PHE A 64 39.97 43.02 -8.10
CA PHE A 64 39.14 42.87 -6.90
C PHE A 64 37.67 43.21 -7.17
N GLU A 65 37.38 44.32 -7.85
CA GLU A 65 36.03 44.70 -8.29
C GLU A 65 35.38 43.62 -9.16
N LYS A 66 36.14 43.04 -10.10
CA LYS A 66 35.66 41.94 -10.95
C LYS A 66 35.35 40.68 -10.13
N LEU A 67 36.20 40.31 -9.18
CA LEU A 67 35.96 39.19 -8.27
C LEU A 67 34.74 39.44 -7.37
N GLU A 68 34.58 40.67 -6.85
CA GLU A 68 33.45 41.05 -6.02
C GLU A 68 32.12 41.01 -6.81
N ALA A 69 32.11 41.49 -8.05
CA ALA A 69 30.96 41.40 -8.95
C ALA A 69 30.56 39.94 -9.25
N MET A 70 31.54 39.07 -9.51
CA MET A 70 31.29 37.63 -9.69
C MET A 70 30.85 36.93 -8.39
N LEU A 71 31.34 37.37 -7.23
CA LEU A 71 30.89 36.85 -5.94
C LEU A 71 29.42 37.26 -5.68
N LYS A 72 29.06 38.52 -5.92
CA LYS A 72 27.68 39.02 -5.78
C LYS A 72 26.72 38.31 -6.74
N SER A 73 27.12 38.07 -7.99
CA SER A 73 26.28 37.32 -8.94
C SER A 73 26.15 35.84 -8.55
N SER A 74 27.23 35.18 -8.12
CA SER A 74 27.18 33.81 -7.59
C SER A 74 26.33 33.69 -6.31
N GLN A 75 26.36 34.69 -5.44
CA GLN A 75 25.50 34.73 -4.25
C GLN A 75 24.02 34.87 -4.63
N SER A 76 23.69 35.70 -5.62
CA SER A 76 22.29 35.90 -6.06
C SER A 76 21.72 34.67 -6.76
N THR A 77 22.48 34.00 -7.65
CA THR A 77 22.05 32.74 -8.27
C THR A 77 21.92 31.62 -7.24
N ARG A 78 22.85 31.52 -6.29
CA ARG A 78 22.76 30.56 -5.17
C ARG A 78 21.63 30.88 -4.19
N LYS A 79 21.11 32.11 -4.14
CA LYS A 79 19.87 32.43 -3.39
C LYS A 79 18.66 31.88 -4.14
N LYS A 80 18.50 32.23 -5.42
CA LYS A 80 17.41 31.75 -6.29
C LYS A 80 17.33 30.23 -6.33
N LEU A 81 18.47 29.55 -6.56
CA LEU A 81 18.52 28.08 -6.58
C LEU A 81 18.13 27.44 -5.23
N ARG A 82 18.34 28.11 -4.08
CA ARG A 82 17.85 27.60 -2.79
C ARG A 82 16.34 27.79 -2.64
N GLU A 83 15.82 28.92 -3.09
CA GLU A 83 14.38 29.22 -3.09
C GLU A 83 13.63 28.24 -4.02
N GLU A 84 14.13 28.01 -5.24
CA GLU A 84 13.63 27.02 -6.20
C GLU A 84 13.75 25.58 -5.66
N ASN A 85 14.87 25.21 -5.03
CA ASN A 85 15.04 23.87 -4.45
C ASN A 85 14.11 23.62 -3.25
N ALA A 86 13.80 24.66 -2.46
CA ALA A 86 12.81 24.59 -1.39
C ALA A 86 11.39 24.40 -1.96
N ALA A 87 11.00 25.23 -2.93
CA ALA A 87 9.69 25.13 -3.60
C ALA A 87 9.49 23.78 -4.31
N LEU A 88 10.53 23.23 -4.93
CA LEU A 88 10.50 21.89 -5.53
C LEU A 88 10.34 20.79 -4.48
N LYS A 89 10.98 20.89 -3.32
CA LYS A 89 10.81 19.92 -2.21
C LYS A 89 9.41 19.96 -1.62
N GLU A 90 8.86 21.16 -1.43
CA GLU A 90 7.48 21.35 -0.98
C GLU A 90 6.48 20.75 -1.97
N ARG A 91 6.65 21.01 -3.27
CA ARG A 91 5.82 20.41 -4.33
C ARG A 91 5.98 18.89 -4.46
N MET A 92 7.17 18.36 -4.21
CA MET A 92 7.37 16.90 -4.18
C MET A 92 6.62 16.26 -3.00
N ALA A 93 6.69 16.87 -1.81
CA ALA A 93 5.96 16.42 -0.64
C ALA A 93 4.42 16.47 -0.86
N SER A 94 3.90 17.58 -1.41
CA SER A 94 2.46 17.69 -1.68
C SER A 94 1.98 16.66 -2.73
N LEU A 95 2.77 16.39 -3.76
CA LEU A 95 2.46 15.35 -4.76
C LEU A 95 2.53 13.94 -4.16
N GLU A 96 3.42 13.68 -3.20
CA GLU A 96 3.51 12.40 -2.50
C GLU A 96 2.30 12.19 -1.54
N GLU A 97 1.87 13.24 -0.85
CA GLU A 97 0.62 13.26 -0.08
C GLU A 97 -0.61 13.03 -0.97
N GLU A 98 -0.73 13.73 -2.10
CA GLU A 98 -1.81 13.51 -3.07
C GLU A 98 -1.82 12.06 -3.62
N ARG A 99 -0.64 11.52 -3.96
CA ARG A 99 -0.51 10.13 -4.46
C ARG A 99 -0.88 9.08 -3.42
N THR A 100 -0.49 9.27 -2.16
CA THR A 100 -0.84 8.34 -1.08
C THR A 100 -2.32 8.44 -0.72
N ALA A 101 -2.88 9.64 -0.70
CA ALA A 101 -4.32 9.88 -0.51
C ALA A 101 -5.16 9.27 -1.64
N GLU A 102 -4.76 9.46 -2.91
CA GLU A 102 -5.43 8.83 -4.05
C GLU A 102 -5.30 7.30 -4.01
N GLY A 103 -4.11 6.77 -3.71
CA GLY A 103 -3.90 5.34 -3.55
C GLY A 103 -4.76 4.72 -2.45
N LYS A 104 -5.05 5.48 -1.37
CA LYS A 104 -6.05 5.09 -0.37
C LYS A 104 -7.48 5.16 -0.94
N ARG A 105 -7.88 6.30 -1.54
CA ARG A 105 -9.20 6.51 -2.17
C ARG A 105 -9.57 5.39 -3.15
N LEU A 106 -8.64 4.96 -4.00
CA LEU A 106 -8.86 3.89 -4.98
C LEU A 106 -9.02 2.51 -4.31
N ARG A 107 -8.23 2.20 -3.27
CA ARG A 107 -8.40 0.97 -2.48
C ARG A 107 -9.77 0.95 -1.78
N ASP A 108 -10.12 2.02 -1.07
CA ASP A 108 -11.40 2.16 -0.37
C ASP A 108 -12.59 2.11 -1.36
N SER A 109 -12.42 2.65 -2.58
CA SER A 109 -13.42 2.52 -3.66
C SER A 109 -13.58 1.08 -4.14
N ARG A 110 -12.46 0.37 -4.37
CA ARG A 110 -12.49 -1.03 -4.82
C ARG A 110 -13.07 -1.97 -3.76
N ILE A 111 -12.75 -1.72 -2.49
CA ILE A 111 -13.31 -2.49 -1.36
C ILE A 111 -14.84 -2.35 -1.33
N ARG A 112 -15.37 -1.12 -1.43
CA ARG A 112 -16.82 -0.89 -1.45
C ARG A 112 -17.51 -1.55 -2.64
N GLU A 113 -16.97 -1.43 -3.84
CA GLU A 113 -17.49 -2.07 -5.06
C GLU A 113 -17.58 -3.60 -4.92
N VAL A 114 -16.46 -4.24 -4.54
CA VAL A 114 -16.38 -5.71 -4.42
C VAL A 114 -17.24 -6.22 -3.26
N THR A 115 -17.33 -5.47 -2.15
CA THR A 115 -18.23 -5.80 -1.04
C THR A 115 -19.71 -5.69 -1.45
N GLN A 116 -20.09 -4.64 -2.19
CA GLN A 116 -21.45 -4.47 -2.70
C GLN A 116 -21.86 -5.61 -3.65
N GLU A 117 -20.98 -6.02 -4.57
CA GLU A 117 -21.24 -7.18 -5.44
C GLU A 117 -21.26 -8.50 -4.67
N ARG A 118 -20.43 -8.66 -3.63
CA ARG A 118 -20.50 -9.83 -2.73
C ARG A 118 -21.85 -9.91 -2.01
N ILE A 119 -22.38 -8.79 -1.50
CA ILE A 119 -23.74 -8.70 -0.92
C ILE A 119 -24.78 -9.09 -1.97
N ARG A 120 -24.71 -8.50 -3.17
CA ARG A 120 -25.66 -8.77 -4.27
C ARG A 120 -25.72 -10.24 -4.64
N VAL A 121 -24.57 -10.91 -4.77
CA VAL A 121 -24.49 -12.33 -5.13
C VAL A 121 -24.94 -13.21 -3.95
N LEU A 122 -24.59 -12.87 -2.69
CA LEU A 122 -25.12 -13.55 -1.50
C LEU A 122 -26.66 -13.50 -1.46
N SER A 123 -27.26 -12.32 -1.63
CA SER A 123 -28.72 -12.16 -1.67
C SER A 123 -29.36 -12.99 -2.79
N ALA A 124 -28.79 -12.95 -4.01
CA ALA A 124 -29.28 -13.76 -5.13
C ALA A 124 -29.16 -15.28 -4.87
N MET A 125 -28.13 -15.71 -4.15
CA MET A 125 -27.97 -17.10 -3.72
C MET A 125 -28.93 -17.51 -2.63
N ILE A 126 -29.21 -16.64 -1.65
CA ILE A 126 -30.22 -16.88 -0.61
C ILE A 126 -31.60 -17.04 -1.26
N THR A 127 -31.98 -16.19 -2.22
CA THR A 127 -33.23 -16.35 -2.97
C THR A 127 -33.28 -17.68 -3.72
N LYS A 128 -32.20 -18.08 -4.41
CA LYS A 128 -32.12 -19.38 -5.09
C LYS A 128 -32.21 -20.56 -4.11
N ALA A 129 -31.56 -20.48 -2.96
CA ALA A 129 -31.63 -21.49 -1.92
C ALA A 129 -33.04 -21.59 -1.32
N ASN A 130 -33.70 -20.47 -1.05
CA ASN A 130 -35.07 -20.42 -0.55
C ASN A 130 -36.06 -21.09 -1.51
N VAL A 131 -35.94 -20.86 -2.83
CA VAL A 131 -36.76 -21.57 -3.83
C VAL A 131 -36.53 -23.09 -3.74
N ARG A 132 -35.27 -23.54 -3.70
CA ARG A 132 -34.92 -24.97 -3.59
C ARG A 132 -35.43 -25.60 -2.29
N PHE A 133 -35.29 -24.92 -1.15
CA PHE A 133 -35.82 -25.39 0.14
C PHE A 133 -37.34 -25.43 0.15
N ASN A 134 -38.03 -24.48 -0.50
CA ASN A 134 -39.48 -24.50 -0.62
C ASN A 134 -39.97 -25.66 -1.51
N ASN A 135 -39.27 -25.96 -2.62
CA ASN A 135 -39.54 -27.14 -3.43
C ASN A 135 -39.42 -28.45 -2.62
N ILE A 136 -38.39 -28.56 -1.77
CA ILE A 136 -38.19 -29.72 -0.89
C ILE A 136 -39.30 -29.80 0.18
N ARG A 137 -39.67 -28.67 0.80
CA ARG A 137 -40.75 -28.60 1.80
C ARG A 137 -42.12 -28.98 1.21
N ASP A 138 -42.44 -28.53 0.00
CA ASP A 138 -43.66 -28.91 -0.71
C ASP A 138 -43.71 -30.43 -0.99
N ARG A 139 -42.61 -31.00 -1.50
CA ARG A 139 -42.49 -32.45 -1.72
C ARG A 139 -42.68 -33.25 -0.43
N GLU A 140 -42.04 -32.84 0.67
CA GLU A 140 -42.18 -33.52 1.96
C GLU A 140 -43.60 -33.40 2.53
N SER A 141 -44.25 -32.25 2.34
CA SER A 141 -45.64 -32.03 2.75
C SER A 141 -46.60 -32.99 2.02
N ARG A 142 -46.37 -33.24 0.72
CA ARG A 142 -47.14 -34.22 -0.08
C ARG A 142 -46.77 -35.68 0.24
N ARG A 143 -45.57 -35.93 0.77
CA ARG A 143 -45.04 -37.27 1.03
C ARG A 143 -45.79 -38.01 2.13
N GLY A 144 -46.33 -37.30 3.13
CA GLY A 144 -47.12 -37.89 4.20
C GLY A 144 -48.37 -38.63 3.72
N GLU A 145 -49.18 -38.00 2.86
CA GLU A 145 -50.38 -38.64 2.28
C GLU A 145 -50.02 -39.81 1.36
N PHE A 146 -48.97 -39.65 0.56
CA PHE A 146 -48.46 -40.71 -0.32
C PHE A 146 -47.98 -41.93 0.48
N ASP A 147 -47.21 -41.74 1.55
CA ASP A 147 -46.71 -42.84 2.38
C ASP A 147 -47.88 -43.58 3.07
N ILE A 148 -48.92 -42.89 3.53
CA ILE A 148 -50.15 -43.51 4.08
C ILE A 148 -50.83 -44.38 3.02
N VAL A 149 -51.09 -43.84 1.84
CA VAL A 149 -51.82 -44.55 0.77
C VAL A 149 -50.99 -45.70 0.19
N ARG A 150 -49.66 -45.55 0.07
CA ARG A 150 -48.76 -46.65 -0.30
C ARG A 150 -48.80 -47.78 0.72
N ASN A 151 -48.82 -47.46 2.02
CA ASN A 151 -48.90 -48.48 3.07
C ASN A 151 -50.26 -49.21 3.06
N LEU A 152 -51.37 -48.50 2.83
CA LEU A 152 -52.69 -49.11 2.67
C LEU A 152 -52.78 -49.99 1.42
N HIS A 153 -52.24 -49.53 0.28
CA HIS A 153 -52.12 -50.36 -0.92
C HIS A 153 -51.33 -51.63 -0.65
N GLY A 154 -50.18 -51.54 0.01
CA GLY A 154 -49.36 -52.70 0.39
C GLY A 154 -50.02 -53.66 1.39
N GLN A 155 -50.97 -53.20 2.20
CA GLN A 155 -51.79 -54.06 3.08
C GLN A 155 -52.95 -54.73 2.33
N ALA A 156 -53.57 -54.03 1.39
CA ALA A 156 -54.66 -54.56 0.57
C ALA A 156 -54.17 -55.49 -0.55
N MET A 157 -52.94 -55.31 -1.03
CA MET A 157 -52.40 -56.04 -2.17
C MET A 157 -52.43 -57.57 -1.95
N GLY A 158 -53.06 -58.30 -2.87
CA GLY A 158 -53.18 -59.76 -2.81
C GLY A 158 -54.18 -60.31 -1.79
N THR A 159 -54.83 -59.47 -0.97
CA THR A 159 -55.91 -59.90 -0.06
C THR A 159 -57.05 -60.57 -0.81
N LYS A 160 -57.42 -60.01 -1.97
CA LYS A 160 -58.37 -60.61 -2.92
C LYS A 160 -58.01 -62.06 -3.25
N ASN A 161 -56.76 -62.33 -3.66
CA ASN A 161 -56.32 -63.67 -4.06
C ASN A 161 -56.40 -64.68 -2.90
N CYS A 162 -56.06 -64.24 -1.68
CA CYS A 162 -56.20 -65.06 -0.47
C CYS A 162 -57.69 -65.38 -0.17
N LEU A 163 -58.59 -64.41 -0.36
CA LEU A 163 -60.02 -64.60 -0.17
C LEU A 163 -60.65 -65.50 -1.24
N GLU A 164 -60.21 -65.39 -2.51
CA GLU A 164 -60.60 -66.32 -3.59
C GLU A 164 -60.18 -67.77 -3.26
N MET A 165 -58.97 -67.98 -2.72
CA MET A 165 -58.56 -69.32 -2.25
C MET A 165 -59.45 -69.86 -1.13
N ILE A 166 -59.83 -69.01 -0.16
CA ILE A 166 -60.72 -69.40 0.94
C ILE A 166 -62.14 -69.73 0.44
N LEU A 167 -62.67 -68.91 -0.47
CA LEU A 167 -63.96 -69.15 -1.14
C LEU A 167 -63.96 -70.51 -1.86
N ASN A 168 -62.92 -70.77 -2.66
CA ASN A 168 -62.74 -72.02 -3.40
C ASN A 168 -62.52 -73.25 -2.49
N SER A 169 -62.15 -73.05 -1.21
CA SER A 169 -62.04 -74.13 -0.21
C SER A 169 -63.37 -74.55 0.43
N GLY A 170 -64.48 -73.88 0.10
CA GLY A 170 -65.82 -74.20 0.63
C GLY A 170 -66.17 -73.53 1.96
N ALA A 171 -65.46 -72.47 2.34
CA ALA A 171 -65.78 -71.67 3.54
C ALA A 171 -67.03 -70.79 3.34
N GLN A 172 -67.61 -70.30 4.44
CA GLN A 172 -68.77 -69.39 4.44
C GLN A 172 -68.43 -67.93 4.05
N LEU A 173 -67.60 -67.75 3.02
CA LEU A 173 -67.32 -66.43 2.44
C LEU A 173 -68.31 -66.17 1.29
N THR A 174 -68.84 -64.95 1.14
CA THR A 174 -69.64 -64.58 -0.04
C THR A 174 -68.76 -63.90 -1.09
N GLN A 175 -69.11 -64.04 -2.37
CA GLN A 175 -68.42 -63.37 -3.48
C GLN A 175 -68.35 -61.85 -3.28
N GLU A 176 -69.36 -61.24 -2.66
CA GLU A 176 -69.41 -59.82 -2.33
C GLU A 176 -68.21 -59.35 -1.49
N HIS A 177 -67.65 -60.21 -0.63
CA HIS A 177 -66.43 -59.90 0.11
C HIS A 177 -65.21 -59.83 -0.82
N VAL A 178 -65.09 -60.79 -1.75
CA VAL A 178 -63.99 -60.80 -2.75
C VAL A 178 -64.07 -59.55 -3.63
N ASP A 179 -65.26 -59.21 -4.10
CA ASP A 179 -65.49 -58.04 -4.97
C ASP A 179 -65.22 -56.72 -4.22
N MET A 180 -65.59 -56.64 -2.94
CA MET A 180 -65.28 -55.48 -2.08
C MET A 180 -63.77 -55.26 -1.92
N PHE A 181 -63.01 -56.32 -1.60
CA PHE A 181 -61.55 -56.20 -1.47
C PHE A 181 -60.85 -55.97 -2.82
N ALA A 182 -61.39 -56.51 -3.92
CA ALA A 182 -60.89 -56.20 -5.27
C ALA A 182 -61.03 -54.71 -5.63
N GLU A 183 -62.16 -54.11 -5.28
CA GLU A 183 -62.41 -52.68 -5.50
C GLU A 183 -61.57 -51.81 -4.53
N GLN A 184 -61.33 -52.24 -3.29
CA GLN A 184 -60.39 -51.56 -2.37
C GLN A 184 -58.94 -51.61 -2.87
N GLU A 185 -58.45 -52.77 -3.31
CA GLU A 185 -57.10 -52.93 -3.86
C GLU A 185 -56.88 -52.00 -5.07
N ARG A 186 -57.88 -51.91 -5.95
CA ARG A 186 -57.93 -50.97 -7.06
C ARG A 186 -57.94 -49.51 -6.61
N GLN A 187 -58.83 -49.13 -5.68
CA GLN A 187 -58.92 -47.75 -5.18
C GLN A 187 -57.60 -47.27 -4.56
N TYR A 188 -56.91 -48.14 -3.80
CA TYR A 188 -55.59 -47.81 -3.27
C TYR A 188 -54.52 -47.76 -4.36
N SER A 189 -54.54 -48.64 -5.36
CA SER A 189 -53.64 -48.57 -6.53
C SER A 189 -53.80 -47.24 -7.29
N ASP A 190 -55.03 -46.87 -7.62
CA ASP A 190 -55.37 -45.63 -8.30
C ASP A 190 -54.94 -44.42 -7.45
N ALA A 191 -55.17 -44.46 -6.13
CA ALA A 191 -54.75 -43.40 -5.21
C ALA A 191 -53.22 -43.29 -5.06
N VAL A 192 -52.46 -44.40 -5.06
CA VAL A 192 -50.98 -44.39 -5.11
C VAL A 192 -50.49 -43.71 -6.39
N SER A 193 -51.10 -44.01 -7.54
CA SER A 193 -50.72 -43.39 -8.81
C SER A 193 -50.97 -41.88 -8.83
N ARG A 194 -52.09 -41.44 -8.23
CA ARG A 194 -52.51 -40.02 -8.16
C ARG A 194 -51.66 -39.18 -7.20
N LEU A 195 -51.26 -39.76 -6.07
CA LEU A 195 -50.50 -39.06 -5.01
C LEU A 195 -48.99 -39.24 -5.13
N ARG A 196 -48.50 -39.85 -6.21
CA ARG A 196 -47.09 -40.18 -6.41
C ARG A 196 -46.17 -38.96 -6.27
N VAL A 197 -45.26 -39.02 -5.30
CA VAL A 197 -44.20 -38.00 -5.10
C VAL A 197 -42.90 -38.50 -5.73
N GLU A 198 -42.38 -37.75 -6.70
CA GLU A 198 -41.09 -38.05 -7.33
C GLU A 198 -39.90 -37.73 -6.40
N PRO A 199 -38.76 -38.44 -6.54
CA PRO A 199 -37.54 -38.15 -5.81
C PRO A 199 -37.11 -36.68 -5.91
N ILE A 200 -36.42 -36.19 -4.88
CA ILE A 200 -35.79 -34.87 -4.90
C ILE A 200 -34.72 -34.88 -6.01
N PRO A 201 -34.70 -33.91 -6.94
CA PRO A 201 -33.71 -33.86 -7.99
C PRO A 201 -32.31 -33.51 -7.43
N GLU A 202 -31.29 -33.51 -8.31
CA GLU A 202 -29.94 -33.07 -7.96
C GLU A 202 -29.75 -31.54 -8.13
N THR A 203 -30.58 -30.91 -8.96
CA THR A 203 -31.09 -29.55 -8.67
C THR A 203 -31.95 -29.60 -7.40
N ASP A 204 -32.33 -28.49 -6.79
CA ASP A 204 -32.76 -28.44 -5.38
C ASP A 204 -31.63 -28.83 -4.38
N LEU A 205 -30.99 -30.00 -4.46
CA LEU A 205 -29.94 -30.45 -3.53
C LEU A 205 -28.57 -29.76 -3.69
N SER A 206 -28.20 -29.36 -4.91
CA SER A 206 -26.94 -28.64 -5.17
C SER A 206 -27.00 -27.16 -4.78
N LEU A 207 -25.96 -26.63 -4.15
CA LEU A 207 -25.71 -25.19 -4.03
C LEU A 207 -24.23 -24.91 -4.30
N SER A 208 -23.94 -23.93 -5.16
CA SER A 208 -22.56 -23.50 -5.41
C SER A 208 -22.04 -22.70 -4.21
N PRO A 209 -20.83 -22.95 -3.70
CA PRO A 209 -20.24 -22.14 -2.63
C PRO A 209 -19.78 -20.78 -3.16
N LEU A 210 -19.94 -19.72 -2.36
CA LEU A 210 -19.47 -18.35 -2.66
C LEU A 210 -18.36 -17.87 -1.73
N ILE A 211 -18.02 -18.65 -0.70
CA ILE A 211 -17.09 -18.22 0.36
C ILE A 211 -15.65 -18.39 -0.11
N LEU A 212 -15.24 -17.53 -1.05
CA LEU A 212 -13.86 -17.27 -1.37
C LEU A 212 -13.40 -16.03 -0.58
N PRO A 213 -12.30 -16.09 0.18
CA PRO A 213 -11.72 -14.94 0.85
C PRO A 213 -11.15 -13.96 -0.18
N SER A 214 -11.28 -12.66 0.07
CA SER A 214 -10.79 -11.61 -0.83
C SER A 214 -10.27 -10.42 -0.03
N GLN A 215 -9.05 -9.98 -0.33
CA GLN A 215 -8.45 -8.76 0.26
C GLN A 215 -9.19 -7.46 -0.10
N TYR A 216 -10.17 -7.54 -1.00
CA TYR A 216 -11.02 -6.41 -1.41
C TYR A 216 -12.46 -6.53 -0.87
N VAL A 217 -12.71 -7.43 0.08
CA VAL A 217 -14.00 -7.52 0.77
C VAL A 217 -13.85 -6.96 2.18
N ASP A 218 -14.77 -6.08 2.56
CA ASP A 218 -14.97 -5.65 3.94
C ASP A 218 -15.81 -6.73 4.66
N GLU A 219 -15.12 -7.71 5.25
CA GLU A 219 -15.76 -8.83 5.95
C GLU A 219 -16.45 -8.36 7.24
N ASP A 220 -16.04 -7.25 7.86
CA ASP A 220 -16.71 -6.67 9.04
C ASP A 220 -18.05 -6.06 8.63
N ALA A 221 -18.09 -5.33 7.51
CA ALA A 221 -19.34 -4.84 6.92
C ALA A 221 -20.27 -5.99 6.54
N LEU A 222 -19.76 -7.09 5.95
CA LEU A 222 -20.56 -8.27 5.65
C LEU A 222 -21.10 -8.97 6.91
N ALA A 223 -20.28 -9.11 7.95
CA ALA A 223 -20.68 -9.72 9.21
C ALA A 223 -21.72 -8.88 9.98
N SER A 224 -21.77 -7.56 9.74
CA SER A 224 -22.78 -6.67 10.33
C SER A 224 -24.18 -6.83 9.72
N LEU A 225 -24.30 -7.46 8.55
CA LEU A 225 -25.56 -7.63 7.84
C LEU A 225 -26.33 -8.87 8.30
N ASP A 226 -27.56 -8.66 8.73
CA ASP A 226 -28.56 -9.72 8.86
C ASP A 226 -28.98 -10.19 7.45
N LEU A 227 -28.46 -11.35 7.07
CA LEU A 227 -28.72 -12.01 5.78
C LEU A 227 -30.16 -12.55 5.66
N PHE A 228 -30.91 -12.64 6.77
CA PHE A 228 -32.24 -13.26 6.84
C PHE A 228 -33.35 -12.33 7.34
N GLY A 229 -33.00 -11.15 7.85
CA GLY A 229 -33.94 -10.14 8.37
C GLY A 229 -33.70 -8.74 7.82
N SER A 230 -33.84 -7.71 8.66
CA SER A 230 -33.88 -6.31 8.23
C SER A 230 -32.63 -5.53 8.61
N ASN A 231 -31.90 -5.07 7.59
CA ASN A 231 -30.69 -4.27 7.73
C ASN A 231 -30.94 -2.76 7.94
N MET A 232 -32.18 -2.35 8.24
CA MET A 232 -32.54 -0.92 8.38
C MET A 232 -31.77 -0.20 9.50
N SER A 233 -31.39 -0.91 10.58
CA SER A 233 -30.57 -0.37 11.68
C SER A 233 -29.08 -0.27 11.35
N ALA A 234 -28.60 -0.97 10.31
CA ALA A 234 -27.21 -0.90 9.85
C ALA A 234 -26.95 0.33 8.94
N ILE A 235 -28.00 1.00 8.46
CA ILE A 235 -27.87 2.21 7.66
C ILE A 235 -27.61 3.41 8.58
N ASN A 236 -26.44 4.04 8.46
CA ASN A 236 -26.11 5.25 9.23
C ASN A 236 -27.13 6.38 8.92
N ALA A 237 -27.57 7.09 9.95
CA ALA A 237 -28.51 8.20 9.85
C ALA A 237 -28.04 9.32 8.89
N GLU A 238 -26.73 9.53 8.77
CA GLU A 238 -26.15 10.47 7.79
C GLU A 238 -26.37 10.00 6.34
N THR A 239 -26.24 8.69 6.09
CA THR A 239 -26.51 8.09 4.78
C THR A 239 -27.99 8.20 4.41
N VAL A 240 -28.89 7.96 5.39
CA VAL A 240 -30.33 8.18 5.23
C VAL A 240 -30.62 9.65 4.91
N ALA A 241 -29.99 10.59 5.62
CA ALA A 241 -30.17 12.02 5.37
C ALA A 241 -29.63 12.48 4.00
N CYS A 242 -28.56 11.87 3.50
CA CYS A 242 -28.07 12.12 2.14
C CYS A 242 -29.03 11.61 1.06
N LEU A 243 -29.62 10.43 1.24
CA LEU A 243 -30.67 9.91 0.35
C LEU A 243 -31.92 10.81 0.36
N GLN A 244 -32.33 11.29 1.53
CA GLN A 244 -33.50 12.19 1.69
C GLN A 244 -33.28 13.60 1.13
N ARG A 245 -32.03 14.05 0.94
CA ARG A 245 -31.69 15.33 0.30
C ARG A 245 -31.52 15.24 -1.22
N SER A 246 -31.57 14.03 -1.78
CA SER A 246 -31.44 13.82 -3.22
C SER A 246 -32.81 13.98 -3.90
N ASP A 247 -33.11 15.19 -4.36
CA ASP A 247 -34.35 15.54 -5.12
C ASP A 247 -34.43 14.90 -6.53
N HIS A 248 -33.79 13.75 -6.74
CA HIS A 248 -33.90 12.86 -7.90
C HIS A 248 -34.35 11.46 -7.45
N GLY A 249 -35.49 11.41 -6.75
CA GLY A 249 -36.17 10.17 -6.42
C GLY A 249 -36.95 9.61 -7.61
N ALA A 250 -36.37 8.62 -8.30
CA ALA A 250 -37.09 7.72 -9.22
C ALA A 250 -36.38 6.38 -9.44
N ASP A 251 -35.06 6.37 -9.65
CA ASP A 251 -34.37 5.23 -10.29
C ASP A 251 -33.73 4.20 -9.34
N LEU A 252 -33.83 4.39 -8.01
CA LEU A 252 -33.32 3.42 -7.03
C LEU A 252 -34.40 2.81 -6.13
N LEU A 253 -35.65 2.75 -6.62
CA LEU A 253 -36.64 1.85 -6.03
C LEU A 253 -36.29 0.42 -6.46
N VAL A 254 -35.79 -0.37 -5.52
CA VAL A 254 -35.60 -1.81 -5.70
C VAL A 254 -36.90 -2.42 -6.18
N VAL A 255 -36.86 -3.11 -7.33
CA VAL A 255 -38.00 -3.86 -7.86
C VAL A 255 -38.37 -4.96 -6.86
N THR A 256 -39.34 -4.67 -6.01
CA THR A 256 -40.14 -5.70 -5.33
C THR A 256 -40.95 -6.39 -6.41
N THR A 257 -40.55 -7.61 -6.76
CA THR A 257 -41.24 -8.43 -7.76
C THR A 257 -42.55 -8.97 -7.19
N ASP A 258 -43.58 -8.13 -7.17
CA ASP A 258 -44.95 -8.62 -7.12
C ASP A 258 -45.28 -9.24 -8.49
N GLY A 259 -45.65 -10.51 -8.48
CA GLY A 259 -45.89 -11.26 -9.71
C GLY A 259 -47.23 -10.89 -10.35
N THR A 260 -47.21 -10.60 -11.64
CA THR A 260 -48.33 -10.82 -12.55
C THR A 260 -47.78 -10.98 -13.97
N ASP A 261 -48.09 -12.11 -14.61
CA ASP A 261 -47.75 -12.34 -16.02
C ASP A 261 -48.50 -11.37 -16.95
N GLN A 262 -47.83 -10.89 -18.00
CA GLN A 262 -48.29 -11.15 -19.37
C GLN A 262 -47.35 -10.66 -20.49
N SER A 263 -47.23 -11.53 -21.50
CA SER A 263 -47.23 -11.24 -22.93
C SER A 263 -46.27 -10.18 -23.48
N GLY A 264 -45.30 -10.63 -24.29
CA GLY A 264 -44.31 -9.76 -24.91
C GLY A 264 -44.85 -8.86 -26.02
N LYS A 265 -44.15 -7.73 -26.21
CA LYS A 265 -44.13 -6.98 -27.47
C LYS A 265 -42.83 -6.19 -27.56
N VAL A 266 -42.11 -6.29 -28.68
CA VAL A 266 -40.99 -5.41 -29.02
C VAL A 266 -41.54 -4.23 -29.82
N PRO A 267 -41.27 -2.98 -29.42
CA PRO A 267 -41.38 -1.79 -30.26
C PRO A 267 -39.99 -1.09 -30.44
N PRO A 268 -39.82 -0.15 -31.37
CA PRO A 268 -38.79 -0.35 -32.39
C PRO A 268 -37.65 0.68 -32.42
N LEU A 269 -36.68 0.36 -33.27
CA LEU A 269 -35.65 1.23 -33.81
C LEU A 269 -36.25 2.52 -34.40
N LEU A 270 -35.65 3.68 -34.09
CA LEU A 270 -35.87 4.94 -34.80
C LEU A 270 -34.52 5.58 -35.15
N GLU A 271 -34.46 6.06 -36.38
CA GLU A 271 -33.27 6.60 -37.04
C GLU A 271 -33.13 8.12 -36.92
N GLU A 272 -31.90 8.56 -37.22
CA GLU A 272 -31.56 9.82 -37.90
C GLU A 272 -31.73 11.17 -37.18
N SER A 273 -30.57 11.77 -36.86
CA SER A 273 -30.35 13.23 -36.90
C SER A 273 -28.87 13.52 -37.19
N ALA A 274 -28.50 13.47 -38.48
CA ALA A 274 -27.36 14.18 -39.06
C ALA A 274 -27.57 15.72 -38.88
N LEU A 275 -26.60 16.65 -38.93
CA LEU A 275 -25.14 16.75 -39.17
C LEU A 275 -24.74 18.21 -38.66
N PRO A 276 -23.51 18.79 -38.76
CA PRO A 276 -22.51 18.61 -39.81
C PRO A 276 -21.02 18.53 -39.40
N GLU A 277 -20.26 17.97 -40.35
CA GLU A 277 -18.80 18.01 -40.43
C GLU A 277 -18.29 19.36 -40.96
N THR A 278 -17.03 19.68 -40.68
CA THR A 278 -16.22 20.56 -41.54
C THR A 278 -14.97 19.82 -41.98
N ASN A 279 -14.93 19.43 -43.26
CA ASN A 279 -13.82 18.74 -43.89
C ASN A 279 -12.61 19.66 -44.12
N LEU A 280 -11.41 19.10 -43.98
CA LEU A 280 -10.26 19.40 -44.85
C LEU A 280 -9.48 18.10 -45.08
N GLU A 281 -9.20 17.84 -46.35
CA GLU A 281 -8.58 16.61 -46.87
C GLU A 281 -7.05 16.71 -46.84
N ASP A 282 -6.34 15.57 -46.69
CA ASP A 282 -5.35 15.07 -47.66
C ASP A 282 -4.62 13.82 -47.12
N ASP A 283 -4.55 12.78 -47.96
CA ASP A 283 -3.99 11.43 -47.74
C ASP A 283 -2.57 11.34 -48.40
N PRO A 284 -1.80 10.22 -48.40
CA PRO A 284 -1.97 8.94 -47.70
C PRO A 284 -0.67 8.31 -47.09
N ALA A 285 -0.83 7.07 -46.60
CA ALA A 285 0.16 5.98 -46.52
C ALA A 285 1.18 5.93 -45.35
N LEU A 286 1.05 4.88 -44.52
CA LEU A 286 1.98 3.74 -44.59
C LEU A 286 1.46 2.49 -43.86
N VAL A 287 1.87 1.33 -44.37
CA VAL A 287 1.53 -0.02 -43.90
C VAL A 287 2.21 -0.33 -42.56
N ILE A 288 1.50 -1.01 -41.65
CA ILE A 288 2.10 -1.70 -40.50
C ILE A 288 1.73 -3.18 -40.57
N SER A 289 2.72 -4.05 -40.73
CA SER A 289 2.59 -5.51 -40.62
C SER A 289 3.75 -6.06 -39.77
N ASP A 290 3.38 -6.85 -38.76
CA ASP A 290 4.02 -8.09 -38.31
C ASP A 290 5.55 -8.18 -38.07
N GLY A 291 5.90 -8.43 -36.80
CA GLY A 291 6.56 -9.70 -36.42
C GLY A 291 8.10 -9.77 -36.36
N SER A 292 8.65 -9.88 -35.15
CA SER A 292 9.77 -10.76 -34.71
C SER A 292 10.04 -10.48 -33.21
N SER A 293 10.13 -11.44 -32.27
CA SER A 293 10.92 -12.69 -32.15
C SER A 293 12.33 -12.47 -31.58
N SER A 294 12.54 -13.04 -30.37
CA SER A 294 13.72 -13.78 -29.83
C SER A 294 15.13 -13.14 -29.93
N GLU A 295 16.15 -13.48 -29.11
CA GLU A 295 16.55 -14.69 -28.34
C GLU A 295 17.05 -14.26 -26.92
N GLU A 296 16.93 -15.03 -25.83
CA GLU A 296 17.85 -16.09 -25.31
C GLU A 296 19.35 -15.70 -25.20
N GLU A 297 20.15 -16.12 -24.21
CA GLU A 297 20.11 -17.29 -23.30
C GLU A 297 20.48 -16.96 -21.81
N GLY A 298 20.32 -17.92 -20.89
CA GLY A 298 20.85 -17.86 -19.52
C GLY A 298 20.30 -18.96 -18.57
N GLU A 299 20.87 -20.15 -18.62
CA GLU A 299 20.32 -21.42 -18.08
C GLU A 299 20.71 -21.76 -16.61
N ILE A 300 19.97 -22.69 -15.98
CA ILE A 300 20.26 -23.46 -14.72
C ILE A 300 20.25 -22.63 -13.40
N GLY A 301 19.59 -23.04 -12.30
CA GLY A 301 18.79 -24.23 -11.99
C GLY A 301 18.53 -24.35 -10.47
N ASP A 302 17.67 -25.30 -10.08
CA ASP A 302 17.33 -25.75 -8.71
C ASP A 302 16.76 -24.76 -7.66
N SER A 303 15.48 -25.02 -7.31
CA SER A 303 14.94 -24.81 -5.96
C SER A 303 15.64 -25.74 -4.96
N PRO A 304 15.66 -25.42 -3.64
CA PRO A 304 14.66 -26.11 -2.81
C PRO A 304 14.14 -25.34 -1.59
N SER A 305 13.08 -25.91 -1.02
CA SER A 305 12.66 -25.85 0.37
C SER A 305 12.12 -27.25 0.72
N PRO A 306 11.98 -27.70 1.99
CA PRO A 306 12.36 -27.09 3.28
C PRO A 306 13.04 -28.12 4.26
N LEU A 307 13.08 -27.76 5.56
CA LEU A 307 12.98 -28.63 6.76
C LEU A 307 14.21 -29.34 7.42
N LEU A 308 14.28 -29.11 8.76
CA LEU A 308 14.61 -30.01 9.89
C LEU A 308 16.06 -30.17 10.46
N VAL A 309 16.13 -29.86 11.77
CA VAL A 309 16.67 -30.68 12.89
C VAL A 309 18.12 -30.50 13.41
N ASN A 310 18.18 -29.72 14.50
CA ASN A 310 18.82 -29.97 15.81
C ASN A 310 20.35 -30.10 16.01
N GLN A 311 20.72 -29.86 17.28
CA GLN A 311 22.04 -29.94 17.94
C GLN A 311 22.90 -28.67 17.76
N GLY A 312 23.45 -28.01 18.79
CA GLY A 312 23.46 -28.29 20.24
C GLY A 312 24.89 -28.47 20.76
N GLU A 313 25.28 -27.66 21.77
CA GLU A 313 26.56 -27.73 22.52
C GLU A 313 27.83 -27.41 21.67
N GLU A 314 28.93 -26.83 22.18
CA GLU A 314 29.25 -26.13 23.44
C GLU A 314 30.52 -25.24 23.28
N LEU A 315 30.76 -24.34 24.25
CA LEU A 315 32.08 -23.82 24.72
C LEU A 315 33.00 -22.94 23.83
N GLY A 316 33.75 -22.06 24.51
CA GLY A 316 34.84 -21.22 23.96
C GLY A 316 34.61 -19.71 24.11
N GLU A 317 34.17 -19.20 25.27
CA GLU A 317 35.06 -18.70 26.33
C GLU A 317 36.14 -17.70 25.87
N THR A 318 35.87 -16.40 26.05
CA THR A 318 36.91 -15.45 26.49
C THR A 318 36.40 -14.66 27.70
N THR A 319 37.19 -14.71 28.77
CA THR A 319 36.82 -14.24 30.11
C THR A 319 36.99 -12.74 30.33
N LYS A 320 35.98 -12.16 31.02
CA LYS A 320 36.08 -11.30 32.23
C LYS A 320 37.11 -10.14 32.25
N VAL A 321 36.60 -8.93 32.50
CA VAL A 321 37.05 -8.07 33.62
C VAL A 321 35.83 -7.34 34.22
N THR A 322 35.44 -7.74 35.44
CA THR A 322 34.82 -7.01 36.60
C THR A 322 33.88 -5.81 36.38
N GLU A 323 32.87 -5.53 37.24
CA GLU A 323 32.94 -5.54 38.72
C GLU A 323 31.56 -5.71 39.40
N ALA A 324 31.58 -5.83 40.74
CA ALA A 324 30.48 -6.13 41.65
C ALA A 324 29.43 -4.96 41.76
N ALA A 325 28.32 -5.07 42.50
CA ALA A 325 27.90 -6.05 43.51
C ALA A 325 26.37 -6.14 43.61
N ALA A 326 25.86 -7.26 44.14
CA ALA A 326 24.51 -7.34 44.69
C ALA A 326 24.58 -7.40 46.22
N CYS A 327 23.75 -6.61 46.91
CA CYS A 327 23.22 -6.94 48.24
C CYS A 327 21.99 -6.07 48.53
N ALA A 328 21.04 -6.64 49.27
CA ALA A 328 19.73 -6.04 49.55
C ALA A 328 19.62 -5.52 51.01
N GLU A 329 18.48 -4.90 51.30
CA GLU A 329 17.90 -4.66 52.63
C GLU A 329 18.64 -3.71 53.61
N SER A 330 18.00 -2.60 54.00
CA SER A 330 17.10 -2.61 55.18
C SER A 330 16.82 -1.23 55.79
N SER A 331 15.53 -0.95 56.03
CA SER A 331 14.98 -0.10 57.11
C SER A 331 15.30 1.43 57.17
N LYS A 332 14.23 2.24 57.15
CA LYS A 332 13.83 3.00 58.35
C LYS A 332 12.36 3.43 58.31
N ALA A 333 11.69 3.28 59.46
CA ALA A 333 10.26 3.58 59.63
C ALA A 333 9.99 5.04 60.01
N LYS A 334 8.72 5.46 59.85
CA LYS A 334 7.98 6.36 60.75
C LYS A 334 6.48 6.38 60.44
N ASP A 335 5.69 5.97 61.43
CA ASP A 335 4.47 6.60 62.00
C ASP A 335 3.61 7.55 61.10
N ALA A 336 2.26 7.57 61.14
CA ALA A 336 1.33 7.00 62.09
C ALA A 336 -0.08 6.73 61.47
N THR A 337 -0.68 5.61 61.90
CA THR A 337 -2.01 5.50 62.54
C THR A 337 -3.18 6.43 62.13
N ALA A 338 -4.23 5.84 61.51
CA ALA A 338 -5.63 5.99 61.95
C ALA A 338 -6.57 4.95 61.28
N LEU A 339 -7.24 4.14 62.11
CA LEU A 339 -8.65 3.68 62.04
C LEU A 339 -9.36 3.66 60.65
N GLY A 340 -9.96 2.59 60.14
CA GLY A 340 -10.33 1.31 60.75
C GLY A 340 -11.85 1.07 60.77
N ALA A 341 -12.37 0.36 59.76
CA ALA A 341 -13.66 -0.35 59.80
C ALA A 341 -13.70 -1.39 58.65
N ARG A 342 -14.12 -2.63 58.96
CA ARG A 342 -14.40 -3.70 57.97
C ARG A 342 -15.94 -3.91 57.88
N PRO A 343 -16.46 -4.65 56.89
CA PRO A 343 -17.90 -4.75 56.66
C PRO A 343 -18.59 -5.66 57.68
N GLU A 344 -19.91 -5.49 57.82
CA GLU A 344 -20.78 -6.50 58.41
C GLU A 344 -21.62 -7.18 57.33
N ASP A 345 -21.51 -8.50 57.25
CA ASP A 345 -22.52 -9.37 56.67
C ASP A 345 -23.57 -9.68 57.77
N ARG A 346 -24.87 -9.53 57.48
CA ARG A 346 -25.89 -10.49 57.98
C ARG A 346 -27.30 -10.36 57.37
N GLU A 347 -27.76 -11.49 56.87
CA GLU A 347 -29.09 -12.11 57.07
C GLU A 347 -30.34 -11.22 57.10
N GLY A 348 -31.17 -11.34 56.05
CA GLY A 348 -32.53 -10.79 55.92
C GLY A 348 -33.20 -11.24 54.63
#